data_AF-A0A3N5Z3A0-F1
#
_entry.id   AF-A0A3N5Z3A0-F1
#
_cell.length_a   1.000
_cell.length_b   1.000
_cell.length_c   1.000
_cell.angle_alpha   90.00
_cell.angle_beta   90.00
_cell.angle_gamma   90.00
#
_symmetry.space_group_name_H-M   'P 1'
#
loop_
_entity.id
_entity.type
_entity.pdbx_description
1 polymer ?
#
loop_
_entity_poly.entity_id
_entity_poly.type
_entity_poly.pdbx_seq_one_letter_code
_entity_poly.pdbx_strand_id
1 'polypeptide(L)'
;EIKHQERILGEYATLVGTPVGREEFNRRRLAPAMEGGLTTEEYLARQRPDVENPLEVAALAMAIEAQAMDLYQRAADRAASPASREMLARIARDEQSHLEHLGALFKVLQ
;
A
#
# COMPACT_ATOMS: atom_id res chain seq x y z
N GLU A 1 -0.93 3.78 -5.13
CA GLU A 1 -1.15 4.70 -3.98
C GLU A 1 -2.51 5.42 -4.07
N ILE A 2 -2.65 6.66 -4.57
CA ILE A 2 -3.98 7.35 -4.54
C ILE A 2 -5.10 6.52 -5.21
N LYS A 3 -4.78 5.88 -6.34
CA LYS A 3 -5.72 4.98 -7.05
C LYS A 3 -6.08 3.74 -6.24
N HIS A 4 -5.18 3.23 -5.39
CA HIS A 4 -5.46 2.08 -4.53
C HIS A 4 -6.49 2.49 -3.46
N GLN A 5 -6.25 3.63 -2.80
CA GLN A 5 -7.19 4.21 -1.84
C GLN A 5 -8.58 4.44 -2.44
N GLU A 6 -8.65 4.95 -3.68
CA GLU A 6 -9.93 5.17 -4.38
C GLU A 6 -10.66 3.86 -4.70
N ARG A 7 -9.94 2.81 -5.12
CA ARG A 7 -10.53 1.47 -5.33
C ARG A 7 -11.09 0.89 -4.03
N ILE A 8 -10.33 0.98 -2.94
CA ILE A 8 -10.74 0.48 -1.63
C ILE A 8 -11.99 1.22 -1.16
N LEU A 9 -12.02 2.55 -1.28
CA LEU A 9 -13.19 3.36 -0.92
C LEU A 9 -14.42 2.99 -1.76
N GLY A 10 -14.24 2.82 -3.08
CA GLY A 10 -15.33 2.44 -3.98
C GLY A 10 -15.93 1.07 -3.64
N GLU A 11 -15.09 0.07 -3.40
CA GLU A 11 -15.53 -1.27 -3.00
C GLU A 11 -16.21 -1.26 -1.63
N TYR A 12 -15.65 -0.52 -0.66
CA TYR A 12 -16.26 -0.35 0.66
C TYR A 12 -17.65 0.27 0.58
N ALA A 13 -17.83 1.31 -0.24
CA ALA A 13 -19.13 1.96 -0.43
C ALA A 13 -20.16 0.99 -1.05
N THR A 14 -19.74 0.17 -2.01
CA THR A 14 -20.58 -0.89 -2.59
C THR A 14 -21.00 -1.92 -1.54
N LEU A 15 -20.08 -2.38 -0.68
CA LEU A 15 -20.36 -3.39 0.34
C LEU A 15 -21.26 -2.88 1.48
N VAL A 16 -21.08 -1.63 1.89
CA VAL A 16 -21.85 -1.02 3.00
C VAL A 16 -23.19 -0.44 2.49
N GLY A 17 -23.38 -0.32 1.17
CA GLY A 17 -24.59 0.22 0.55
C GLY A 17 -24.87 1.68 0.90
N THR A 18 -23.92 2.37 1.50
CA THR A 18 -24.03 3.78 1.91
C THR A 18 -22.82 4.54 1.37
N PRO A 19 -23.01 5.67 0.66
CA PRO A 19 -21.90 6.51 0.24
C PRO A 19 -21.21 7.07 1.48
N VAL A 20 -19.97 6.64 1.74
CA VAL A 20 -19.11 7.27 2.74
C VAL A 20 -18.15 8.18 1.99
N GLY A 21 -18.12 9.47 2.34
CA GLY A 21 -17.18 10.42 1.75
C GLY A 21 -15.74 10.05 2.13
N ARG A 22 -14.76 10.35 1.27
CA ARG A 22 -13.33 10.03 1.49
C ARG A 22 -12.83 10.50 2.86
N GLU A 23 -13.19 11.71 3.25
CA GLU A 23 -12.79 12.29 4.54
C GLU A 23 -13.37 11.53 5.74
N GLU A 24 -14.61 11.07 5.64
CA GLU A 24 -15.25 10.28 6.68
C GLU A 24 -14.72 8.85 6.72
N PHE A 25 -14.47 8.24 5.56
CA PHE A 25 -13.81 6.94 5.45
C PHE A 25 -12.43 6.96 6.12
N ASN A 26 -11.64 8.00 5.83
CA ASN A 26 -10.33 8.20 6.44
C ASN A 26 -10.41 8.47 7.94
N ARG A 27 -11.45 9.16 8.42
CA ARG A 27 -11.69 9.34 9.88
C ARG A 27 -12.05 8.04 10.60
N ARG A 28 -12.68 7.08 9.91
CA ARG A 28 -13.23 5.85 10.50
C ARG A 28 -12.19 4.74 10.76
N ARG A 29 -10.92 4.88 10.35
CA ARG A 29 -9.84 3.95 10.74
C ARG A 29 -8.48 4.64 10.95
N LEU A 30 -7.91 4.31 12.13
CA LEU A 30 -6.51 4.00 12.51
C LEU A 30 -5.39 4.96 12.05
N ALA A 31 -4.33 5.04 12.85
CA ALA A 31 -3.17 5.93 12.69
C ALA A 31 -2.72 6.12 11.21
N PRO A 32 -2.13 7.28 10.83
CA PRO A 32 -1.77 7.66 9.46
C PRO A 32 -0.69 6.74 8.85
N ALA A 33 -1.06 5.50 8.62
CA ALA A 33 -0.21 4.45 8.12
C ALA A 33 -0.17 4.50 6.60
N MET A 34 1.02 4.30 6.06
CA MET A 34 1.23 4.01 4.66
C MET A 34 0.64 2.63 4.31
N GLU A 35 0.54 2.31 3.02
CA GLU A 35 -0.06 1.05 2.57
C GLU A 35 0.72 -0.20 3.04
N GLY A 36 1.98 -0.05 3.45
CA GLY A 36 2.76 -1.09 4.14
C GLY A 36 2.45 -1.28 5.64
N GLY A 37 1.50 -0.50 6.20
CA GLY A 37 0.95 -0.74 7.54
C GLY A 37 1.62 0.00 8.70
N LEU A 38 2.64 0.84 8.46
CA LEU A 38 3.28 1.71 9.45
C LEU A 38 3.19 3.17 9.03
N THR A 39 3.31 4.10 9.98
CA THR A 39 3.47 5.53 9.64
C THR A 39 4.87 5.83 9.09
N THR A 40 5.02 6.98 8.45
CA THR A 40 6.33 7.45 7.99
C THR A 40 7.34 7.53 9.14
N GLU A 41 6.94 8.06 10.30
CA GLU A 41 7.79 8.18 11.48
C GLU A 41 8.23 6.81 12.00
N GLU A 42 7.34 5.82 11.99
CA GLU A 42 7.67 4.45 12.38
C GLU A 42 8.67 3.81 11.42
N TYR A 43 8.53 4.00 10.10
CA TYR A 43 9.49 3.53 9.12
C TYR A 43 10.87 4.15 9.33
N LEU A 44 10.94 5.48 9.47
CA LEU A 44 12.18 6.20 9.70
C LEU A 44 12.83 5.80 11.03
N ALA A 45 12.05 5.60 12.09
CA ALA A 45 12.57 5.20 13.40
C ALA A 45 13.12 3.76 13.40
N ARG A 46 12.47 2.84 12.66
CA ARG A 46 12.86 1.41 12.59
C ARG A 46 14.02 1.16 11.66
N GLN A 47 13.97 1.71 10.45
CA GLN A 47 14.96 1.44 9.40
C GLN A 47 16.13 2.41 9.43
N ARG A 48 15.91 3.65 9.92
CA ARG A 48 16.91 4.72 10.00
C ARG A 48 17.73 4.89 8.71
N PRO A 49 17.09 4.98 7.54
CA PRO A 49 17.83 5.20 6.30
C PRO A 49 18.49 6.58 6.31
N ASP A 50 19.61 6.70 5.64
CA ASP A 50 20.09 8.00 5.19
C ASP A 50 19.16 8.51 4.08
N VAL A 51 18.34 9.51 4.41
CA VAL A 51 17.35 10.09 3.48
C VAL A 51 18.01 10.93 2.38
N GLU A 52 19.28 11.30 2.54
CA GLU A 52 20.07 11.97 1.51
C GLU A 52 20.75 10.96 0.57
N ASN A 53 20.71 9.66 0.90
CA ASN A 53 21.23 8.58 0.08
C ASN A 53 20.10 7.97 -0.78
N PRO A 54 20.08 8.21 -2.11
CA PRO A 54 19.01 7.71 -2.98
C PRO A 54 18.87 6.19 -2.99
N LEU A 55 19.97 5.44 -2.77
CA LEU A 55 19.93 3.97 -2.69
C LEU A 55 19.16 3.50 -1.46
N GLU A 56 19.36 4.14 -0.31
CA GLU A 56 18.66 3.78 0.93
C GLU A 56 17.19 4.22 0.90
N VAL A 57 16.89 5.35 0.27
CA VAL A 57 15.51 5.77 0.00
C VAL A 57 14.79 4.78 -0.92
N ALA A 58 15.44 4.36 -2.01
CA ALA A 58 14.89 3.35 -2.92
C ALA A 58 14.70 2.00 -2.22
N ALA A 59 15.65 1.57 -1.38
CA ALA A 59 15.53 0.35 -0.59
C ALA A 59 14.38 0.41 0.42
N LEU A 60 14.18 1.56 1.09
CA LEU A 60 13.04 1.76 1.99
C LEU A 60 11.72 1.68 1.22
N ALA A 61 11.62 2.33 0.07
CA ALA A 61 10.43 2.26 -0.78
C ALA A 61 10.12 0.80 -1.18
N MET A 62 11.13 0.04 -1.63
CA MET A 62 10.95 -1.38 -1.95
C MET A 62 10.46 -2.20 -0.75
N ALA A 63 10.95 -1.92 0.45
CA ALA A 63 10.47 -2.59 1.66
C ALA A 63 8.99 -2.27 1.97
N ILE A 64 8.55 -1.03 1.73
CA ILE A 64 7.16 -0.60 1.88
C ILE A 64 6.27 -1.34 0.87
N GLU A 65 6.65 -1.34 -0.41
CA GLU A 65 5.87 -2.01 -1.48
C GLU A 65 5.76 -3.52 -1.24
N ALA A 66 6.84 -4.17 -0.78
CA ALA A 66 6.79 -5.59 -0.43
C ALA A 66 5.84 -5.89 0.73
N GLN A 67 5.78 -5.01 1.73
CA GLN A 67 4.84 -5.14 2.86
C GLN A 67 3.40 -4.91 2.41
N ALA A 68 3.15 -3.91 1.57
CA ALA A 68 1.84 -3.65 0.98
C ALA A 68 1.37 -4.84 0.12
N MET A 69 2.25 -5.39 -0.72
CA MET A 69 1.97 -6.57 -1.54
C MET A 69 1.56 -7.78 -0.69
N ASP A 70 2.32 -8.11 0.36
CA ASP A 70 1.97 -9.21 1.29
C ASP A 70 0.63 -8.94 2.00
N LEU A 71 0.41 -7.71 2.46
CA LEU A 71 -0.83 -7.32 3.11
C LEU A 71 -2.04 -7.54 2.19
N TYR A 72 -1.97 -7.04 0.96
CA TYR A 72 -3.07 -7.15 0.00
C TYR A 72 -3.30 -8.58 -0.47
N GLN A 73 -2.24 -9.38 -0.64
CA GLN A 73 -2.37 -10.80 -0.96
C GLN A 73 -3.10 -11.55 0.16
N ARG A 74 -2.66 -11.38 1.41
CA ARG A 74 -3.32 -12.00 2.57
C ARG A 74 -4.75 -11.50 2.78
N ALA A 75 -5.04 -10.25 2.43
CA ALA A 75 -6.39 -9.70 2.49
C ALA A 75 -7.28 -10.32 1.41
N ALA A 76 -6.78 -10.50 0.19
CA ALA A 76 -7.49 -11.15 -0.90
C ALA A 76 -7.84 -12.61 -0.56
N ASP A 77 -6.90 -13.34 0.02
CA ASP A 77 -7.09 -14.74 0.43
C ASP A 77 -8.20 -14.89 1.50
N ARG A 78 -8.36 -13.87 2.36
CA ARG A 78 -9.39 -13.83 3.41
C ARG A 78 -10.72 -13.21 2.96
N ALA A 79 -10.77 -12.63 1.76
CA ALA A 79 -11.97 -11.95 1.28
C ALA A 79 -13.09 -12.95 0.98
N ALA A 80 -14.26 -12.68 1.56
CA ALA A 80 -15.47 -13.51 1.40
C ALA A 80 -16.15 -13.26 0.05
N SER A 81 -16.15 -12.01 -0.45
CA SER A 81 -16.76 -11.69 -1.74
C SER A 81 -15.74 -11.90 -2.88
N PRO A 82 -16.16 -12.46 -4.03
CA PRO A 82 -15.31 -12.57 -5.20
C PRO A 82 -14.80 -11.21 -5.71
N ALA A 83 -15.66 -10.18 -5.68
CA ALA A 83 -15.32 -8.83 -6.13
C ALA A 83 -14.19 -8.21 -5.28
N SER A 84 -14.29 -8.32 -3.95
CA SER A 84 -13.27 -7.80 -3.05
C SER A 84 -11.97 -8.60 -3.15
N ARG A 85 -12.05 -9.92 -3.34
CA ARG A 85 -10.87 -10.76 -3.62
C ARG A 85 -10.14 -10.29 -4.87
N GLU A 86 -10.86 -10.09 -5.97
CA GLU A 86 -10.27 -9.65 -7.23
C GLU A 86 -9.65 -8.25 -7.12
N MET A 87 -10.36 -7.32 -6.47
CA MET A 87 -9.88 -5.95 -6.22
C MET A 87 -8.58 -5.96 -5.40
N LEU A 88 -8.54 -6.68 -4.29
CA LEU A 88 -7.35 -6.76 -3.43
C LEU A 88 -6.18 -7.47 -4.13
N ALA A 89 -6.45 -8.58 -4.84
CA ALA A 89 -5.42 -9.27 -5.62
C ALA A 89 -4.87 -8.40 -6.75
N ARG A 90 -5.68 -7.49 -7.30
CA ARG A 90 -5.21 -6.51 -8.28
C ARG A 90 -4.26 -5.51 -7.65
N ILE A 91 -4.57 -4.96 -6.47
CA ILE A 91 -3.65 -4.03 -5.79
C ILE A 91 -2.33 -4.73 -5.47
N ALA A 92 -2.35 -5.97 -5.00
CA ALA A 92 -1.11 -6.75 -4.79
C ALA A 92 -0.25 -6.87 -6.07
N ARG A 93 -0.87 -7.02 -7.25
CA ARG A 93 -0.14 -7.01 -8.53
C ARG A 93 0.39 -5.62 -8.90
N ASP A 94 -0.37 -4.56 -8.59
CA ASP A 94 0.08 -3.18 -8.80
C ASP A 94 1.36 -2.92 -7.96
N GLU A 95 1.42 -3.41 -6.70
CA GLU A 95 2.64 -3.31 -5.86
C GLU A 95 3.82 -4.14 -6.39
N GLN A 96 3.55 -5.30 -6.99
CA GLN A 96 4.58 -6.08 -7.68
C GLN A 96 5.20 -5.27 -8.82
N SER A 97 4.39 -4.57 -9.62
CA SER A 97 4.90 -3.67 -10.66
C SER A 97 5.66 -2.48 -10.08
N HIS A 98 5.28 -1.93 -8.93
CA HIS A 98 6.07 -0.90 -8.24
C HIS A 98 7.46 -1.44 -7.84
N LEU A 99 7.53 -2.65 -7.28
CA LEU A 99 8.80 -3.31 -6.96
C LEU A 99 9.70 -3.52 -8.19
N GLU A 100 9.13 -3.86 -9.34
CA GLU A 100 9.88 -4.00 -10.59
C GLU A 100 10.51 -2.68 -11.03
N HIS A 101 9.73 -1.58 -10.99
CA HIS A 101 10.23 -0.25 -11.32
C HIS A 101 11.29 0.24 -10.33
N LEU A 102 11.07 0.06 -9.02
CA LEU A 102 12.02 0.41 -7.98
C LEU A 102 13.30 -0.44 -8.09
N GLY A 103 13.19 -1.72 -8.41
CA GLY A 103 14.33 -2.59 -8.64
C GLY A 103 15.14 -2.19 -9.88
N ALA A 104 14.50 -1.67 -10.92
CA ALA A 104 15.18 -1.09 -12.07
C ALA A 104 15.90 0.22 -11.69
N LEU A 105 15.24 1.10 -10.92
CA LEU A 105 15.85 2.32 -10.39
C LEU A 105 17.05 2.02 -9.49
N PHE A 106 16.92 1.06 -8.57
CA PHE A 106 17.98 0.67 -7.64
C PHE A 106 19.26 0.25 -8.38
N LYS A 107 19.13 -0.53 -9.47
CA LYS A 107 20.27 -0.92 -10.32
C LYS A 107 20.96 0.27 -11.01
N VAL A 108 20.23 1.34 -11.32
CA VAL A 108 20.79 2.56 -11.94
C VAL A 108 21.53 3.42 -10.91
N LEU A 109 21.13 3.35 -9.64
CA LEU A 109 21.72 4.11 -8.54
C LEU A 109 23.00 3.45 -7.96
N GLN A 110 23.28 2.19 -8.30
CA GLN A 110 24.49 1.45 -7.91
C GLN A 110 25.71 1.88 -8.72
#